data_AF-A0A2N2PRT8-F1
#
_entry.id   AF-A0A2N2PRT8-F1
#
_cell.length_a   1.000
_cell.length_b   1.000
_cell.length_c   1.000
_cell.angle_alpha   90.00
_cell.angle_beta   90.00
_cell.angle_gamma   90.00
#
_symmetry.space_group_name_H-M   'P 1'
#
loop_
_entity.id
_entity.type
_entity.pdbx_description
1 polymer ?
#
loop_
_entity_poly.entity_id
_entity_poly.type
_entity_poly.pdbx_seq_one_letter_code
_entity_poly.pdbx_strand_id
1 'polypeptide(L)'
;MDGPLSDEDRGMVEVMAAHPEYVDLWDRLDQLSVAEIERDGTNPIMHVMIHGTVENQIAIGDPPETAHTVEALVQHGLSRHEAVHRVGSVVVNKIWHVMQRSYPCANST
;
A
#
# COMPACT_ATOMS: atom_id res chain seq x y z
N MET A 1 14.75 23.12 1.76
CA MET A 1 14.83 21.65 1.82
C MET A 1 14.69 21.21 0.38
N ASP A 2 15.78 21.25 -0.39
CA ASP A 2 15.70 21.15 -1.86
C ASP A 2 16.86 20.31 -2.39
N GLY A 3 16.89 19.04 -1.96
CA GLY A 3 17.68 17.99 -2.58
C GLY A 3 16.80 17.13 -3.49
N PRO A 4 17.37 16.34 -4.40
CA PRO A 4 16.59 15.39 -5.20
C PRO A 4 15.86 14.41 -4.27
N LEU A 5 14.63 14.04 -4.65
CA LEU A 5 13.85 13.01 -3.95
C LEU A 5 14.63 11.69 -3.92
N SER A 6 14.57 10.99 -2.78
CA SER A 6 15.07 9.63 -2.69
C SER A 6 14.32 8.70 -3.65
N ASP A 7 14.88 7.53 -3.94
CA ASP A 7 14.22 6.55 -4.82
C ASP A 7 12.91 6.03 -4.21
N GLU A 8 12.86 5.91 -2.87
CA GLU A 8 11.65 5.55 -2.13
C GLU A 8 10.57 6.63 -2.27
N ASP A 9 10.92 7.90 -2.05
CA ASP A 9 9.98 9.03 -2.20
C ASP A 9 9.46 9.13 -3.64
N ARG A 10 10.32 8.86 -4.63
CA ARG A 10 9.92 8.86 -6.05
C ARG A 10 8.92 7.75 -6.34
N GLY A 11 9.15 6.54 -5.82
CA GLY A 11 8.21 5.43 -5.95
C GLY A 11 6.86 5.75 -5.32
N MET A 12 6.85 6.40 -4.15
CA MET A 12 5.60 6.84 -3.52
C MET A 12 4.84 7.87 -4.36
N VAL A 13 5.54 8.84 -4.96
CA VAL A 13 4.93 9.83 -5.87
C VAL A 13 4.26 9.14 -7.06
N GLU A 14 4.92 8.13 -7.64
CA GLU A 14 4.36 7.36 -8.76
C GLU A 14 3.10 6.59 -8.36
N VAL A 15 3.10 5.97 -7.17
CA VAL A 15 1.91 5.30 -6.61
C VAL A 15 0.77 6.29 -6.41
N MET A 16 1.02 7.44 -5.78
CA MET A 16 -0.01 8.46 -5.57
C MET A 16 -0.59 8.98 -6.90
N ALA A 17 0.25 9.19 -7.91
CA ALA A 17 -0.18 9.62 -9.24
C ALA A 17 -1.01 8.55 -9.97
N ALA A 18 -0.81 7.27 -9.68
CA ALA A 18 -1.58 6.17 -10.24
C ALA A 18 -3.00 6.03 -9.66
N HIS A 19 -3.35 6.82 -8.63
CA HIS A 19 -4.65 6.81 -7.95
C HIS A 19 -5.38 8.16 -8.07
N PRO A 20 -5.92 8.50 -9.27
CA PRO A 20 -6.66 9.75 -9.49
C PRO A 20 -7.89 9.89 -8.57
N GLU A 21 -8.46 8.78 -8.10
CA GLU A 21 -9.60 8.72 -7.18
C GLU A 21 -9.34 9.36 -5.80
N TYR A 22 -8.07 9.59 -5.46
CA TYR A 22 -7.66 10.19 -4.18
C TYR A 22 -7.02 11.57 -4.33
N VAL A 23 -6.90 12.10 -5.55
CA VAL A 23 -6.21 13.38 -5.80
C VAL A 23 -6.81 14.53 -4.99
N ASP A 24 -8.14 14.60 -4.89
CA ASP A 24 -8.84 15.66 -4.15
C ASP A 24 -8.72 15.53 -2.62
N LEU A 25 -8.33 14.35 -2.13
CA LEU A 25 -8.11 14.10 -0.72
C LEU A 25 -6.76 14.66 -0.26
N TRP A 26 -5.72 14.55 -1.09
CA TRP A 26 -4.34 14.90 -0.72
C TRP A 26 -4.20 16.35 -0.24
N ASP A 27 -4.91 17.27 -0.87
CA ASP A 27 -4.89 18.70 -0.54
C ASP A 27 -5.61 19.05 0.79
N ARG A 28 -6.32 18.09 1.38
CA ARG A 28 -7.22 18.31 2.53
C ARG A 28 -6.95 17.37 3.70
N LEU A 29 -5.93 16.51 3.60
CA LEU A 29 -5.63 15.50 4.62
C LEU A 29 -5.42 16.09 6.02
N ASP A 30 -4.91 17.32 6.11
CA ASP A 30 -4.67 18.04 7.36
C ASP A 30 -5.96 18.55 8.04
N GLN A 31 -7.07 18.58 7.30
CA GLN A 31 -8.36 19.11 7.74
C GLN A 31 -9.37 18.00 8.08
N LEU A 32 -9.07 16.75 7.71
CA LEU A 32 -10.00 15.63 7.85
C LEU A 32 -9.67 14.78 9.08
N SER A 33 -10.71 14.36 9.79
CA SER A 33 -10.57 13.34 10.83
C SER A 33 -10.34 11.96 10.21
N VAL A 34 -9.81 11.02 11.00
CA VAL A 34 -9.58 9.63 10.58
C VAL A 34 -10.85 8.98 10.00
N ALA A 35 -12.03 9.30 10.55
CA ALA A 35 -13.30 8.78 10.08
C ALA A 35 -13.76 9.39 8.74
N GLU A 36 -13.33 10.62 8.44
CA GLU A 36 -13.68 11.32 7.18
C GLU A 36 -12.72 10.98 6.03
N ILE A 37 -11.59 10.35 6.33
CA ILE A 37 -10.60 9.90 5.33
C ILE A 37 -11.08 8.66 4.57
N GLU A 38 -11.96 7.84 5.15
CA GLU A 38 -12.45 6.62 4.51
C GLU A 38 -13.36 6.92 3.30
N ARG A 39 -13.08 6.25 2.17
CA ARG A 39 -13.92 6.25 0.96
C ARG A 39 -14.36 4.84 0.64
N ASP A 40 -15.68 4.61 0.61
CA ASP A 40 -16.27 3.31 0.27
C ASP A 40 -15.69 2.14 1.08
N GLY A 41 -15.35 2.39 2.36
CA GLY A 41 -14.74 1.40 3.25
C GLY A 41 -13.24 1.16 3.03
N THR A 42 -12.58 1.98 2.21
CA THR A 42 -11.12 1.96 2.00
C THR A 42 -10.50 3.22 2.60
N ASN A 43 -9.41 3.06 3.37
CA ASN A 43 -8.59 4.17 3.81
C ASN A 43 -7.52 4.48 2.74
N PRO A 44 -7.56 5.65 2.07
CA PRO A 44 -6.66 5.96 0.95
C PRO A 44 -5.20 6.05 1.34
N ILE A 45 -4.89 6.51 2.55
CA ILE A 45 -3.52 6.56 3.07
C ILE A 45 -2.99 5.14 3.22
N MET A 46 -3.77 4.26 3.86
CA MET A 46 -3.37 2.86 4.02
C MET A 46 -3.22 2.17 2.67
N HIS A 47 -4.11 2.45 1.71
CA HIS A 47 -4.06 1.90 0.36
C HIS A 47 -2.74 2.25 -0.33
N VAL A 48 -2.37 3.54 -0.42
CA VAL A 48 -1.13 3.95 -1.09
C VAL A 48 0.12 3.46 -0.36
N MET A 49 0.08 3.38 0.97
CA MET A 49 1.20 2.84 1.76
C MET A 49 1.44 1.35 1.49
N ILE A 50 0.37 0.56 1.39
CA ILE A 50 0.49 -0.87 1.06
C ILE A 50 0.96 -1.05 -0.38
N HIS A 51 0.42 -0.27 -1.33
CA HIS A 51 0.86 -0.30 -2.71
C HIS A 51 2.37 0.03 -2.81
N GLY A 52 2.80 1.14 -2.20
CA GLY A 52 4.21 1.53 -2.15
C GLY A 52 5.11 0.48 -1.48
N THR A 53 4.62 -0.20 -0.44
CA THR A 53 5.35 -1.31 0.19
C THR A 53 5.63 -2.44 -0.81
N VAL A 54 4.63 -2.85 -1.60
CA VAL A 54 4.80 -3.92 -2.60
C VAL A 54 5.75 -3.47 -3.71
N GLU A 55 5.65 -2.23 -4.19
CA GLU A 55 6.57 -1.72 -5.21
C GLU A 55 8.01 -1.65 -4.68
N ASN A 56 8.20 -1.23 -3.44
CA ASN A 56 9.51 -1.21 -2.81
C ASN A 56 10.10 -2.63 -2.63
N GLN A 57 9.27 -3.62 -2.25
CA GLN A 57 9.68 -5.03 -2.20
C GLN A 57 10.15 -5.54 -3.57
N ILE A 58 9.51 -5.11 -4.65
CA ILE A 58 9.91 -5.47 -6.02
C ILE A 58 11.21 -4.75 -6.41
N ALA A 59 11.32 -3.46 -6.11
CA ALA A 59 12.51 -2.66 -6.43
C ALA A 59 13.77 -3.16 -5.71
N ILE A 60 13.64 -3.52 -4.43
CA ILE A 60 14.72 -4.07 -3.61
C ILE A 60 14.96 -5.57 -3.91
N GLY A 61 13.93 -6.28 -4.37
CA GLY A 61 13.97 -7.72 -4.61
C GLY A 61 13.87 -8.55 -3.33
N ASP A 62 13.27 -8.01 -2.26
CA ASP A 62 13.09 -8.68 -0.98
C ASP A 62 11.67 -8.47 -0.42
N PRO A 63 10.86 -9.54 -0.29
CA PRO A 63 11.17 -10.92 -0.67
C PRO A 63 11.09 -11.10 -2.21
N PRO A 64 11.96 -11.92 -2.83
CA PRO A 64 11.99 -12.12 -4.29
C PRO A 64 10.68 -12.71 -4.83
N GLU A 65 9.92 -13.42 -4.00
CA GLU A 65 8.59 -13.96 -4.32
C GLU A 65 7.61 -12.87 -4.72
N THR A 66 7.78 -11.62 -4.25
CA THR A 66 6.93 -10.49 -4.62
C THR A 66 7.01 -10.23 -6.12
N ALA A 67 8.24 -10.06 -6.64
CA ALA A 67 8.49 -9.81 -8.05
C ALA A 67 8.01 -10.99 -8.91
N HIS A 68 8.39 -12.22 -8.53
CA HIS A 68 7.96 -13.43 -9.25
C HIS A 68 6.43 -13.57 -9.32
N THR A 69 5.72 -13.26 -8.23
CA THR A 69 4.26 -13.36 -8.19
C THR A 69 3.61 -12.30 -9.07
N VAL A 70 4.10 -11.06 -9.03
CA VAL A 70 3.59 -9.99 -9.89
C VAL A 70 3.83 -10.31 -11.36
N GLU A 71 5.02 -10.76 -11.73
CA GLU A 71 5.33 -11.19 -13.09
C GLU A 71 4.43 -12.33 -13.56
N ALA A 72 4.21 -13.34 -12.73
CA ALA A 72 3.32 -14.45 -13.04
C ALA A 72 1.87 -13.96 -13.25
N LEU A 73 1.36 -13.06 -12.43
CA LEU A 73 0.01 -12.50 -12.59
C LEU A 73 -0.12 -11.68 -13.88
N VAL A 74 0.91 -10.90 -14.23
CA VAL A 74 0.94 -10.15 -15.50
C VAL A 74 0.97 -11.10 -16.69
N GLN A 75 1.74 -12.19 -16.63
CA GLN A 75 1.76 -13.22 -17.68
C GLN A 75 0.39 -13.90 -17.86
N HIS A 76 -0.44 -13.95 -16.81
CA HIS A 76 -1.82 -14.44 -16.86
C HIS A 76 -2.86 -13.39 -17.28
N GLY A 77 -2.41 -12.19 -17.69
CA GLY A 77 -3.27 -11.18 -18.32
C GLY A 77 -3.74 -10.05 -17.40
N LEU A 78 -3.26 -9.98 -16.16
CA LEU A 78 -3.51 -8.83 -15.30
C LEU A 78 -2.64 -7.63 -15.73
N SER A 79 -3.15 -6.42 -15.54
CA SER A 79 -2.28 -5.24 -15.59
C SER A 79 -1.26 -5.27 -14.44
N ARG A 80 -0.10 -4.63 -14.60
CA ARG A 80 0.91 -4.53 -13.53
C ARG A 80 0.33 -3.92 -12.25
N HIS A 81 -0.50 -2.89 -12.39
CA HIS A 81 -1.19 -2.24 -11.28
C HIS A 81 -2.17 -3.20 -10.58
N GLU A 82 -2.98 -3.96 -11.34
CA GLU A 82 -3.88 -4.96 -10.75
C GLU A 82 -3.10 -6.08 -10.06
N ALA A 83 -2.01 -6.56 -10.66
CA ALA A 83 -1.16 -7.59 -10.08
C ALA A 83 -0.58 -7.15 -8.72
N VAL A 84 -0.14 -5.89 -8.61
CA VAL A 84 0.29 -5.31 -7.33
C VAL A 84 -0.84 -5.28 -6.32
N HIS A 85 -2.04 -4.86 -6.70
CA HIS A 85 -3.19 -4.88 -5.79
C HIS A 85 -3.49 -6.30 -5.29
N ARG A 86 -3.38 -7.33 -6.14
CA ARG A 86 -3.55 -8.73 -5.70
C ARG A 86 -2.52 -9.12 -4.65
N VAL A 87 -1.24 -8.80 -4.87
CA VAL A 87 -0.17 -9.07 -3.89
C VAL A 87 -0.36 -8.24 -2.62
N GLY A 88 -0.74 -6.96 -2.74
CA GLY A 88 -1.04 -6.06 -1.63
C GLY A 88 -2.14 -6.60 -0.71
N SER A 89 -3.16 -7.27 -1.25
CA SER A 89 -4.20 -7.91 -0.44
C SER A 89 -3.64 -9.00 0.49
N VAL A 90 -2.64 -9.75 0.03
CA VAL A 90 -1.94 -10.77 0.83
C VAL A 90 -1.08 -10.11 1.90
N VAL A 91 -0.38 -9.02 1.57
CA VAL A 91 0.43 -8.24 2.52
C VAL A 91 -0.45 -7.68 3.64
N VAL A 92 -1.56 -7.04 3.32
CA VAL A 92 -2.52 -6.52 4.31
C VAL A 92 -3.06 -7.63 5.20
N ASN A 93 -3.45 -8.76 4.60
CA ASN A 93 -3.92 -9.90 5.35
C ASN A 93 -2.85 -10.43 6.32
N LYS A 94 -1.58 -10.48 5.89
CA LYS A 94 -0.47 -10.91 6.74
C LYS A 94 -0.23 -9.94 7.91
N ILE A 95 -0.21 -8.64 7.65
CA ILE A 95 -0.07 -7.60 8.68
C ILE A 95 -1.19 -7.74 9.71
N TRP A 96 -2.45 -7.86 9.26
CA TRP A 96 -3.61 -8.05 10.13
C TRP A 96 -3.46 -9.28 11.05
N HIS A 97 -3.02 -10.41 10.52
CA HIS A 97 -2.76 -11.61 11.32
C HIS A 97 -1.63 -11.44 12.33
N VAL A 98 -0.57 -10.71 11.96
CA VAL A 98 0.53 -10.42 12.89
C VAL A 98 0.05 -9.50 14.02
N MET A 99 -0.67 -8.43 13.69
CA MET A 99 -1.22 -7.49 14.67
C MET A 99 -2.10 -8.22 15.69
N GLN A 100 -3.05 -9.04 15.24
CA GLN A 100 -3.93 -9.81 16.15
C GLN A 100 -3.16 -10.77 17.06
N ARG A 101 -2.06 -11.38 16.59
CA ARG A 101 -1.24 -12.28 17.42
C ARG A 101 -0.38 -11.54 18.44
N SER A 102 0.01 -10.30 18.13
CA SER A 102 0.77 -9.42 19.02
C SER A 102 -0.09 -8.72 20.07
N TYR A 103 -1.42 -8.77 19.95
CA TYR A 103 -2.38 -8.42 21.01
C TYR A 103 -3.01 -9.69 21.59
N PRO A 104 -2.28 -10.54 22.36
CA PRO A 104 -2.95 -11.53 23.19
C PRO A 104 -3.81 -10.77 24.20
N CYS A 105 -5.10 -11.10 24.28
CA CYS A 105 -6.07 -10.46 25.16
C CYS A 105 -5.49 -10.07 26.53
N ALA A 106 -5.20 -8.78 26.72
CA ALA A 106 -5.25 -8.15 28.03
C ALA A 106 -6.74 -7.91 28.32
N ASN A 107 -7.47 -8.96 28.66
CA ASN A 107 -8.73 -8.84 29.38
C ASN A 107 -8.71 -9.87 30.51
N SER A 108 -8.03 -9.50 31.58
CA SER A 108 -8.37 -9.94 32.92
C SER A 108 -9.46 -9.01 33.43
N THR A 109 -10.70 -9.47 33.36
CA THR A 109 -11.81 -9.04 34.22
C THR A 109 -12.69 -10.24 34.50
#